data_AF-A0A969B9P3-F1
#
_entry.id   AF-A0A969B9P3-F1
#
_cell.length_a   1.000
_cell.length_b   1.000
_cell.length_c   1.000
_cell.angle_alpha   90.00
_cell.angle_beta   90.00
_cell.angle_gamma   90.00
#
_symmetry.space_group_name_H-M   'P 1'
#
loop_
_entity.id
_entity.type
_entity.pdbx_description
1 polymer ?
#
loop_
_entity_poly.entity_id
_entity_poly.type
_entity_poly.pdbx_seq_one_letter_code
_entity_poly.pdbx_strand_id
1 'polypeptide(L)'
;MIVISILAVVVAMVVALVISSDTMNILGGRIKDITEVVRRVASGDININFKSASAQTGLMRDMEFMVANLKSSVNVAIEVAEGNISNAEEMVQKLGSGDLDLALKTMVQSLKESISVARSISAGDLMVNITKTGDLDLALKEMTERLNNIVDNILASAENIASSSQQLSNGSQQLSQGSTEQASSTEEVSASMEQMASNIQQNTDNARQTEKIAKSASERMIKVQSSASESLSSIKSISEKIQIINDIAYQTNILALNAAVEAARAGEHGKGFAVVAAEVRKLAERRKISADQIISLAKSSVEVTNEANSLLGELIPEINKTSMLVQEITAASIEQNAGADQVNNAILQLNTVTQSNAAAAEELATSSEEMAGQAEILKSSIAYFRTNAAAKESGFRKPAKTAHKYDKHSDVKAAATIKLDDDPGKDNDFVRY
;
A
#
# COMPACT_ATOMS: atom_id res chain seq x y z
N MET A 1 69.02 -90.88 -91.05
CA MET A 1 68.53 -89.49 -90.89
C MET A 1 67.10 -89.39 -90.35
N ILE A 2 66.16 -90.29 -90.69
CA ILE A 2 64.74 -90.19 -90.28
C ILE A 2 64.51 -90.31 -88.75
N VAL A 3 65.29 -91.13 -88.04
CA VAL A 3 65.13 -91.36 -86.58
C VAL A 3 65.49 -90.12 -85.74
N ILE A 4 66.43 -89.30 -86.21
CA ILE A 4 66.85 -88.07 -85.51
C ILE A 4 65.76 -86.98 -85.68
N SER A 5 65.07 -86.93 -86.81
CA SER A 5 63.98 -85.98 -87.06
C SER A 5 62.73 -86.27 -86.22
N ILE A 6 62.37 -87.54 -86.02
CA ILE A 6 61.22 -87.93 -85.18
C ILE A 6 61.50 -87.63 -83.70
N LEU A 7 62.73 -87.89 -83.22
CA LEU A 7 63.11 -87.58 -81.84
C LEU A 7 63.10 -86.06 -81.57
N ALA A 8 63.54 -85.25 -82.54
CA ALA A 8 63.49 -83.80 -82.44
C ALA A 8 62.04 -83.25 -82.36
N VAL A 9 61.10 -83.83 -83.10
CA VAL A 9 59.68 -83.45 -83.04
C VAL A 9 59.05 -83.84 -81.71
N VAL A 10 59.34 -85.04 -81.19
CA VAL A 10 58.82 -85.48 -79.89
C VAL A 10 59.38 -84.63 -78.75
N VAL A 11 60.68 -84.31 -78.76
CA VAL A 11 61.28 -83.42 -77.76
C VAL A 11 60.70 -82.01 -77.86
N ALA A 12 60.51 -81.46 -79.07
CA ALA A 12 59.86 -80.16 -79.25
C ALA A 12 58.41 -80.15 -78.76
N MET A 13 57.67 -81.25 -78.94
CA MET A 13 56.28 -81.38 -78.48
C MET A 13 56.21 -81.52 -76.95
N VAL A 14 57.14 -82.26 -76.33
CA VAL A 14 57.26 -82.36 -74.87
C VAL A 14 57.69 -81.03 -74.27
N VAL A 15 58.66 -80.34 -74.87
CA VAL A 15 59.07 -78.99 -74.42
C VAL A 15 57.93 -78.00 -74.62
N ALA A 16 57.17 -78.05 -75.71
CA ALA A 16 56.00 -77.21 -75.91
C ALA A 16 54.88 -77.52 -74.91
N LEU A 17 54.66 -78.80 -74.57
CA LEU A 17 53.68 -79.19 -73.54
C LEU A 17 54.13 -78.82 -72.14
N VAL A 18 55.42 -78.90 -71.82
CA VAL A 18 55.99 -78.47 -70.54
C VAL A 18 55.94 -76.95 -70.45
N ILE A 19 56.35 -76.21 -71.48
CA ILE A 19 56.25 -74.75 -71.51
C ILE A 19 54.79 -74.33 -71.44
N SER A 20 53.87 -74.99 -72.15
CA SER A 20 52.43 -74.71 -72.12
C SER A 20 51.83 -75.05 -70.75
N SER A 21 52.19 -76.19 -70.16
CA SER A 21 51.74 -76.57 -68.82
C SER A 21 52.31 -75.64 -67.75
N ASP A 22 53.58 -75.25 -67.84
CA ASP A 22 54.21 -74.30 -66.92
C ASP A 22 53.62 -72.91 -67.10
N THR A 23 53.43 -72.41 -68.33
CA THR A 23 52.76 -71.12 -68.55
C THR A 23 51.30 -71.15 -68.13
N MET A 24 50.56 -72.24 -68.35
CA MET A 24 49.17 -72.40 -67.91
C MET A 24 49.07 -72.50 -66.39
N ASN A 25 50.00 -73.19 -65.72
CA ASN A 25 50.07 -73.25 -64.26
C ASN A 25 50.51 -71.91 -63.65
N ILE A 26 51.45 -71.20 -64.28
CA ILE A 26 51.92 -69.87 -63.84
C ILE A 26 50.84 -68.80 -64.06
N LEU A 27 50.17 -68.77 -65.22
CA LEU A 27 49.06 -67.82 -65.47
C LEU A 27 47.82 -68.17 -64.65
N GLY A 28 47.46 -69.46 -64.56
CA GLY A 28 46.31 -69.93 -63.81
C GLY A 28 46.43 -69.67 -62.30
N GLY A 29 47.62 -69.87 -61.72
CA GLY A 29 47.90 -69.54 -60.33
C GLY A 29 47.80 -68.03 -60.05
N ARG A 30 48.41 -67.20 -60.91
CA ARG A 30 48.38 -65.72 -60.77
C ARG A 30 46.97 -65.14 -60.91
N ILE A 31 46.16 -65.64 -61.84
CA ILE A 31 44.77 -65.20 -62.00
C ILE A 31 43.90 -65.64 -60.82
N LYS A 32 44.15 -66.83 -60.27
CA LYS A 32 43.43 -67.33 -59.09
C LYS A 32 43.68 -66.45 -57.86
N ASP A 33 44.92 -66.02 -57.64
CA ASP A 33 45.26 -65.11 -56.53
C ASP A 33 44.60 -63.73 -56.69
N ILE A 34 44.61 -63.18 -57.91
CA ILE A 34 43.93 -61.91 -58.25
C ILE A 34 42.42 -62.05 -58.06
N THR A 35 41.83 -63.16 -58.49
CA THR A 35 40.40 -63.44 -58.33
C THR A 35 40.01 -63.54 -56.86
N GLU A 36 40.86 -64.14 -56.03
CA GLU A 36 40.64 -64.23 -54.58
C GLU A 36 40.71 -62.85 -53.91
N VAL A 37 41.69 -62.01 -54.27
CA VAL A 37 41.78 -60.62 -53.79
C VAL A 37 40.53 -59.83 -54.17
N VAL A 38 40.12 -59.89 -55.44
CA VAL A 38 38.90 -59.22 -55.92
C VAL A 38 37.66 -59.71 -55.18
N ARG A 39 37.53 -61.03 -54.97
CA ARG A 39 36.40 -61.61 -54.25
C ARG A 39 36.34 -61.12 -52.80
N ARG A 40 37.47 -61.04 -52.11
CA ARG A 40 37.56 -60.54 -50.74
C ARG A 40 37.20 -59.05 -50.67
N VAL A 41 37.79 -58.22 -51.54
CA VAL A 41 37.44 -56.79 -51.63
C VAL A 41 35.96 -56.58 -51.94
N ALA A 42 35.40 -57.34 -52.89
CA ALA A 42 33.99 -57.27 -53.24
C ALA A 42 33.06 -57.67 -52.08
N SER A 43 33.54 -58.52 -51.16
CA SER A 43 32.82 -58.88 -49.93
C SER A 43 33.03 -57.91 -48.76
N GLY A 44 33.84 -56.85 -48.94
CA GLY A 44 34.18 -55.88 -47.88
C GLY A 44 35.34 -56.31 -46.97
N ASP A 45 35.93 -57.48 -47.18
CA ASP A 45 37.13 -57.92 -46.46
C ASP A 45 38.39 -57.35 -47.13
N ILE A 46 38.86 -56.25 -46.57
CA ILE A 46 40.07 -55.55 -47.04
C ILE A 46 41.32 -55.94 -46.25
N ASN A 47 41.24 -56.85 -45.27
CA ASN A 47 42.41 -57.28 -44.50
C ASN A 47 43.22 -58.35 -45.27
N ILE A 48 43.69 -57.95 -46.44
CA ILE A 48 44.41 -58.80 -47.38
C ILE A 48 45.91 -58.63 -47.12
N ASN A 49 46.61 -59.76 -47.00
CA ASN A 49 48.07 -59.81 -46.92
C ASN A 49 48.63 -60.16 -48.30
N PHE A 50 49.23 -59.17 -48.95
CA PHE A 50 49.93 -59.34 -50.22
C PHE A 50 51.28 -59.98 -49.93
N LYS A 51 51.34 -61.32 -49.82
CA LYS A 51 52.63 -62.01 -49.67
C LYS A 51 53.50 -61.72 -50.89
N SER A 52 54.62 -61.04 -50.65
CA SER A 52 55.64 -60.72 -51.66
C SER A 52 56.39 -62.00 -52.07
N ALA A 53 55.89 -62.70 -53.09
CA ALA A 53 56.69 -63.63 -53.87
C ALA A 53 56.02 -63.91 -55.22
N SER A 54 56.65 -63.44 -56.30
CA SER A 54 56.57 -63.99 -57.66
C SER A 54 55.47 -63.57 -58.65
N ALA A 55 54.87 -62.37 -58.56
CA ALA A 55 54.18 -61.75 -59.71
C ALA A 55 53.89 -60.24 -59.54
N GLN A 56 54.88 -59.36 -59.74
CA GLN A 56 54.60 -57.93 -59.99
C GLN A 56 53.97 -57.77 -61.39
N THR A 57 52.69 -58.11 -61.52
CA THR A 57 51.87 -57.63 -62.64
C THR A 57 51.40 -56.21 -62.30
N GLY A 58 51.22 -55.35 -63.31
CA GLY A 58 50.63 -54.02 -63.09
C GLY A 58 49.31 -54.10 -62.32
N LEU A 59 48.48 -55.11 -62.67
CA LEU A 59 47.20 -55.36 -62.04
C LEU A 59 47.27 -55.68 -60.54
N MET A 60 48.23 -56.50 -60.09
CA MET A 60 48.36 -56.83 -58.66
C MET A 60 48.80 -55.62 -57.84
N ARG A 61 49.67 -54.77 -58.41
CA ARG A 61 50.07 -53.49 -57.78
C ARG A 61 48.93 -52.50 -57.71
N ASP A 62 48.12 -52.40 -58.76
CA ASP A 62 46.95 -51.53 -58.78
C ASP A 62 45.88 -52.02 -57.78
N MET A 63 45.75 -53.33 -57.58
CA MET A 63 44.90 -53.93 -56.54
C MET A 63 45.45 -53.69 -55.12
N GLU A 64 46.77 -53.77 -54.93
CA GLU A 64 47.42 -53.42 -53.67
C GLU A 64 47.16 -51.95 -53.31
N PHE A 65 47.30 -51.05 -54.29
CA PHE A 65 46.99 -49.62 -54.11
C PHE A 65 45.49 -49.40 -53.83
N MET A 66 44.60 -50.09 -54.55
CA MET A 66 43.16 -50.06 -54.29
C MET A 66 42.82 -50.49 -52.86
N VAL A 67 43.39 -51.60 -52.38
CA VAL A 67 43.17 -52.09 -51.02
C VAL A 67 43.77 -51.14 -49.98
N ALA A 68 44.94 -50.53 -50.25
CA ALA A 68 45.54 -49.54 -49.37
C ALA A 68 44.67 -48.28 -49.23
N ASN A 69 44.09 -47.79 -50.33
CA ASN A 69 43.16 -46.66 -50.31
C ASN A 69 41.89 -47.02 -49.52
N LEU A 70 41.28 -48.19 -49.80
CA LEU A 70 40.11 -48.66 -49.05
C LEU A 70 40.39 -48.83 -47.56
N LYS A 71 41.57 -49.34 -47.16
CA LYS A 71 41.99 -49.40 -45.75
C LYS A 71 42.06 -48.02 -45.12
N SER A 72 42.58 -47.04 -45.85
CA SER A 72 42.67 -45.65 -45.37
C SER A 72 41.29 -45.03 -45.20
N SER A 73 40.38 -45.23 -46.16
CA SER A 73 38.98 -44.81 -46.09
C SER A 73 38.22 -45.48 -44.92
N VAL A 74 38.43 -46.78 -44.69
CA VAL A 74 37.84 -47.51 -43.55
C VAL A 74 38.37 -46.97 -42.22
N ASN A 75 39.66 -46.68 -42.10
CA ASN A 75 40.21 -46.11 -40.88
C ASN A 75 39.61 -44.72 -40.56
N VAL A 76 39.37 -43.89 -41.58
CA VAL A 76 38.62 -42.63 -41.38
C VAL A 76 37.21 -42.90 -40.86
N ALA A 77 36.50 -43.87 -41.45
CA ALA A 77 35.16 -44.22 -41.01
C ALA A 77 35.12 -44.75 -39.57
N ILE A 78 36.17 -45.47 -39.13
CA ILE A 78 36.34 -45.92 -37.75
C ILE A 78 36.49 -44.71 -36.82
N GLU A 79 37.41 -43.78 -37.11
CA GLU A 79 37.58 -42.56 -36.27
C GLU A 79 36.29 -41.73 -36.21
N VAL A 80 35.53 -41.64 -37.31
CA VAL A 80 34.24 -40.95 -37.33
C VAL A 80 33.20 -41.68 -36.48
N ALA A 81 33.14 -43.01 -36.56
CA ALA A 81 32.23 -43.83 -35.75
C ALA A 81 32.54 -43.74 -34.25
N GLU A 82 33.81 -43.57 -33.89
CA GLU A 82 34.27 -43.35 -32.51
C GLU A 82 34.09 -41.89 -32.04
N GLY A 83 33.74 -40.97 -32.94
CA GLY A 83 33.56 -39.54 -32.63
C GLY A 83 34.86 -38.71 -32.62
N ASN A 84 35.98 -39.30 -33.04
CA ASN A 84 37.29 -38.65 -33.09
C ASN A 84 37.47 -37.80 -34.36
N ILE A 85 36.60 -36.80 -34.55
CA ILE A 85 36.54 -36.00 -35.79
C ILE A 85 37.84 -35.23 -36.06
N SER A 86 38.60 -34.83 -35.03
CA SER A 86 39.91 -34.20 -35.19
C SER A 86 40.96 -35.13 -35.81
N ASN A 87 40.97 -36.42 -35.42
CA ASN A 87 41.85 -37.41 -36.03
C ASN A 87 41.39 -37.74 -37.46
N ALA A 88 40.07 -37.90 -37.64
CA ALA A 88 39.48 -38.14 -38.95
C ALA A 88 39.82 -37.00 -39.93
N GLU A 89 39.85 -35.74 -39.49
CA GLU A 89 40.25 -34.59 -40.30
C GLU A 89 41.69 -34.71 -40.82
N GLU A 90 42.64 -35.06 -39.96
CA GLU A 90 44.03 -35.23 -40.36
C GLU A 90 44.18 -36.39 -41.36
N MET A 91 43.39 -37.46 -41.18
CA MET A 91 43.41 -38.64 -42.03
C MET A 91 42.78 -38.39 -43.40
N VAL A 92 41.67 -37.65 -43.49
CA VAL A 92 41.06 -37.33 -44.79
C VAL A 92 41.93 -36.41 -45.65
N GLN A 93 42.79 -35.58 -45.06
CA GLN A 93 43.74 -34.77 -45.83
C GLN A 93 44.77 -35.62 -46.60
N LYS A 94 45.06 -36.83 -46.10
CA LYS A 94 45.98 -37.80 -46.72
C LYS A 94 45.28 -38.69 -47.76
N LEU A 95 43.95 -38.65 -47.88
CA LEU A 95 43.19 -39.39 -48.89
C LEU A 95 43.31 -38.77 -50.28
N GLY A 96 43.10 -39.60 -51.30
CA GLY A 96 43.11 -39.20 -52.72
C GLY A 96 41.91 -38.34 -53.13
N SER A 97 41.66 -38.28 -54.43
CA SER A 97 40.56 -37.52 -55.04
C SER A 97 39.46 -38.40 -55.63
N GLY A 98 39.37 -39.66 -55.21
CA GLY A 98 38.29 -40.55 -55.64
C GLY A 98 36.94 -40.15 -55.03
N ASP A 99 35.84 -40.64 -55.59
CA ASP A 99 34.48 -40.30 -55.13
C ASP A 99 34.26 -40.66 -53.66
N LEU A 100 34.78 -41.81 -53.21
CA LEU A 100 34.74 -42.22 -51.80
C LEU A 100 35.53 -41.27 -50.89
N ASP A 101 36.73 -40.86 -51.33
CA ASP A 101 37.57 -39.93 -50.57
C ASP A 101 36.92 -38.55 -50.45
N LEU A 102 36.28 -38.07 -51.52
CA LEU A 102 35.55 -36.81 -51.52
C LEU A 102 34.33 -36.88 -50.60
N ALA A 103 33.56 -37.98 -50.65
CA ALA A 103 32.43 -38.19 -49.74
C ALA A 103 32.86 -38.21 -48.27
N LEU A 104 33.96 -38.90 -47.93
CA LEU A 104 34.53 -38.91 -46.58
C LEU A 104 35.04 -37.52 -46.16
N LYS A 105 35.72 -36.80 -47.05
CA LYS A 105 36.14 -35.40 -46.80
C LYS A 105 34.94 -34.51 -46.48
N THR A 106 33.87 -34.59 -47.28
CA THR A 106 32.63 -33.82 -47.06
C THR A 106 31.93 -34.21 -45.76
N MET A 107 31.90 -35.50 -45.42
CA MET A 107 31.32 -36.01 -44.18
C MET A 107 32.08 -35.47 -42.96
N VAL A 108 33.41 -35.63 -42.93
CA VAL A 108 34.26 -35.15 -41.84
C VAL A 108 34.17 -33.63 -41.70
N GLN A 109 34.19 -32.89 -42.81
CA GLN A 109 34.05 -31.44 -42.80
C GLN A 109 32.69 -31.01 -42.24
N SER A 110 31.61 -31.69 -42.62
CA SER A 110 30.27 -31.38 -42.12
C SER A 110 30.14 -31.64 -40.62
N LEU A 111 30.63 -32.79 -40.13
CA LEU A 111 30.64 -33.10 -38.70
C LEU A 111 31.51 -32.12 -37.90
N LYS A 112 32.67 -31.71 -38.45
CA LYS A 112 33.54 -30.70 -37.82
C LYS A 112 32.83 -29.37 -37.66
N GLU A 113 32.09 -28.93 -38.67
CA GLU A 113 31.31 -27.70 -38.59
C GLU A 113 30.17 -27.80 -37.58
N SER A 114 29.41 -28.90 -37.55
CA SER A 114 28.37 -29.12 -36.53
C SER A 114 28.95 -29.15 -35.12
N ILE A 115 30.14 -29.74 -34.92
CA ILE A 115 30.88 -29.68 -33.64
C ILE A 115 31.27 -28.24 -33.31
N SER A 116 31.71 -27.46 -34.29
CA SER A 116 32.04 -26.04 -34.08
C SER A 116 30.82 -25.25 -33.62
N VAL A 117 29.66 -25.47 -34.24
CA VAL A 117 28.38 -24.86 -33.83
C VAL A 117 28.03 -25.26 -32.40
N ALA A 118 28.10 -26.55 -32.07
CA ALA A 118 27.82 -27.03 -30.71
C ALA A 118 28.77 -26.41 -29.66
N ARG A 119 30.06 -26.22 -30.02
CA ARG A 119 31.04 -25.53 -29.17
C ARG A 119 30.70 -24.05 -29.00
N SER A 120 30.25 -23.36 -30.05
CA SER A 120 29.78 -21.97 -29.95
C SER A 120 28.57 -21.85 -29.01
N ILE A 121 27.57 -22.73 -29.17
CA ILE A 121 26.40 -22.76 -28.28
C ILE A 121 26.83 -23.02 -26.83
N SER A 122 27.73 -23.98 -26.60
CA SER A 122 28.28 -24.26 -25.26
C SER A 122 29.05 -23.08 -24.67
N ALA A 123 29.70 -22.26 -25.51
CA ALA A 123 30.40 -21.04 -25.13
C ALA A 123 29.44 -19.84 -24.91
N GLY A 124 28.12 -20.05 -25.03
CA GLY A 124 27.10 -19.04 -24.83
C GLY A 124 26.78 -18.22 -26.09
N ASP A 125 27.37 -18.53 -27.25
CA ASP A 125 27.06 -17.82 -28.50
C ASP A 125 25.82 -18.44 -29.17
N LEU A 126 24.66 -17.83 -28.92
CA LEU A 126 23.38 -18.23 -29.54
C LEU A 126 23.09 -17.45 -30.83
N MET A 127 24.01 -16.60 -31.30
CA MET A 127 23.91 -15.87 -32.56
C MET A 127 24.57 -16.63 -33.74
N VAL A 128 25.03 -17.86 -33.50
CA VAL A 128 25.66 -18.69 -34.53
C VAL A 128 24.72 -18.95 -35.72
N ASN A 129 25.20 -18.66 -36.93
CA ASN A 129 24.44 -18.87 -38.15
C ASN A 129 24.62 -20.30 -38.68
N ILE A 130 23.59 -21.12 -38.58
CA ILE A 130 23.59 -22.53 -39.04
C ILE A 130 22.97 -22.58 -40.44
N THR A 131 23.81 -22.74 -41.46
CA THR A 131 23.42 -22.67 -42.88
C THR A 131 23.18 -24.02 -43.55
N LYS A 132 23.64 -25.12 -42.95
CA LYS A 132 23.50 -26.49 -43.48
C LYS A 132 22.17 -27.13 -43.07
N THR A 133 21.71 -28.10 -43.87
CA THR A 133 20.39 -28.73 -43.76
C THR A 133 20.46 -30.24 -43.44
N GLY A 134 21.59 -30.75 -42.95
CA GLY A 134 21.62 -32.11 -42.42
C GLY A 134 20.75 -32.24 -41.17
N ASP A 135 20.25 -33.43 -40.87
CA ASP A 135 19.35 -33.64 -39.71
C ASP A 135 19.98 -33.16 -38.38
N LEU A 136 21.30 -33.35 -38.22
CA LEU A 136 22.05 -32.85 -37.06
C LEU A 136 22.07 -31.32 -37.00
N ASP A 137 22.33 -30.66 -38.13
CA ASP A 137 22.38 -29.19 -38.20
C ASP A 137 21.00 -28.59 -37.94
N LEU A 138 19.93 -29.22 -38.43
CA LEU A 138 18.55 -28.81 -38.16
C LEU A 138 18.21 -28.96 -36.66
N ALA A 139 18.60 -30.07 -36.03
CA ALA A 139 18.43 -30.26 -34.59
C ALA A 139 19.21 -29.22 -33.75
N LEU A 140 20.45 -28.90 -34.15
CA LEU A 140 21.25 -27.84 -33.51
C LEU A 140 20.62 -26.46 -33.70
N LYS A 141 20.02 -26.20 -34.86
CA LYS A 141 19.29 -24.97 -35.14
C LYS A 141 18.05 -24.85 -34.26
N GLU A 142 17.21 -25.88 -34.20
CA GLU A 142 16.04 -25.91 -33.32
C GLU A 142 16.43 -25.74 -31.84
N MET A 143 17.52 -26.37 -31.40
CA MET A 143 18.07 -26.20 -30.05
C MET A 143 18.49 -24.74 -29.79
N THR A 144 19.20 -24.12 -30.72
CA THR A 144 19.65 -22.72 -30.63
C THR A 144 18.47 -21.75 -30.59
N GLU A 145 17.45 -21.97 -31.42
CA GLU A 145 16.22 -21.18 -31.42
C GLU A 145 15.47 -21.32 -30.10
N ARG A 146 15.32 -22.53 -29.56
CA ARG A 146 14.69 -22.74 -28.25
C ARG A 146 15.46 -22.10 -27.10
N LEU A 147 16.78 -22.21 -27.09
CA LEU A 147 17.62 -21.56 -26.08
C LEU A 147 17.54 -20.02 -26.15
N ASN A 148 17.59 -19.44 -27.36
CA ASN A 148 17.37 -17.99 -27.54
C ASN A 148 16.03 -17.55 -26.97
N ASN A 149 14.95 -18.26 -27.31
CA ASN A 149 13.61 -17.94 -26.79
C ASN A 149 13.54 -18.02 -25.26
N ILE A 150 14.20 -19.01 -24.64
CA ILE A 150 14.23 -19.12 -23.17
C ILE A 150 14.99 -17.94 -22.57
N VAL A 151 16.18 -17.61 -23.09
CA VAL A 151 17.00 -16.49 -22.57
C VAL A 151 16.29 -15.16 -22.74
N ASP A 152 15.69 -14.90 -23.91
CA ASP A 152 14.94 -13.66 -24.17
C ASP A 152 13.72 -13.53 -23.23
N ASN A 153 12.99 -14.63 -22.97
CA ASN A 153 11.89 -14.63 -22.00
C ASN A 153 12.35 -14.36 -20.56
N ILE A 154 13.51 -14.89 -20.16
CA ILE A 154 14.06 -14.62 -18.82
C ILE A 154 14.54 -13.18 -18.72
N LEU A 155 15.20 -12.62 -19.75
CA LEU A 155 15.58 -11.20 -19.78
C LEU A 155 14.36 -10.29 -19.61
N ALA A 156 13.31 -10.52 -20.41
CA ALA A 156 12.08 -9.75 -20.35
C ALA A 156 11.40 -9.88 -18.97
N SER A 157 11.37 -11.09 -18.39
CA SER A 157 10.80 -11.31 -17.06
C SER A 157 11.59 -10.60 -15.97
N ALA A 158 12.93 -10.64 -16.03
CA ALA A 158 13.79 -9.96 -15.06
C ALA A 158 13.66 -8.44 -15.17
N GLU A 159 13.53 -7.89 -16.37
CA GLU A 159 13.28 -6.45 -16.56
C GLU A 159 11.91 -6.03 -16.02
N ASN A 160 10.88 -6.84 -16.23
CA ASN A 160 9.56 -6.63 -15.63
C ASN A 160 9.62 -6.66 -14.10
N ILE A 161 10.31 -7.64 -13.50
CA ILE A 161 10.49 -7.71 -12.04
C ILE A 161 11.20 -6.47 -11.52
N ALA A 162 12.29 -6.03 -12.17
CA ALA A 162 13.02 -4.84 -11.77
C ALA A 162 12.13 -3.58 -11.82
N SER A 163 11.36 -3.41 -12.90
CA SER A 163 10.43 -2.29 -13.06
C SER A 163 9.32 -2.31 -12.01
N SER A 164 8.67 -3.45 -11.79
CA SER A 164 7.62 -3.61 -10.78
C SER A 164 8.15 -3.39 -9.36
N SER A 165 9.38 -3.82 -9.08
CA SER A 165 10.04 -3.58 -7.79
C SER A 165 10.28 -2.10 -7.54
N GLN A 166 10.71 -1.36 -8.57
CA GLN A 166 10.86 0.10 -8.47
C GLN A 166 9.52 0.80 -8.23
N GLN A 167 8.45 0.35 -8.89
CA GLN A 167 7.10 0.86 -8.64
C GLN A 167 6.63 0.58 -7.21
N LEU A 168 6.88 -0.63 -6.71
CA LEU A 168 6.52 -1.03 -5.35
C LEU A 168 7.30 -0.22 -4.30
N SER A 169 8.60 0.02 -4.52
CA SER A 169 9.44 0.88 -3.68
C SER A 169 8.93 2.33 -3.65
N ASN A 170 8.54 2.88 -4.80
CA ASN A 170 7.95 4.23 -4.84
C ASN A 170 6.60 4.27 -4.10
N GLY A 171 5.77 3.24 -4.27
CA GLY A 171 4.48 3.12 -3.60
C GLY A 171 4.62 2.96 -2.08
N SER A 172 5.62 2.21 -1.62
CA SER A 172 5.89 2.06 -0.20
C SER A 172 6.40 3.36 0.43
N GLN A 173 7.24 4.13 -0.26
CA GLN A 173 7.66 5.45 0.19
C GLN A 173 6.47 6.43 0.31
N GLN A 174 5.55 6.40 -0.65
CA GLN A 174 4.31 7.18 -0.58
C GLN A 174 3.42 6.75 0.59
N LEU A 175 3.29 5.43 0.83
CA LEU A 175 2.52 4.90 1.96
C LEU A 175 3.15 5.31 3.30
N SER A 176 4.48 5.28 3.42
CA SER A 176 5.21 5.72 4.61
C SER A 176 4.97 7.20 4.90
N GLN A 177 5.06 8.04 3.86
CA GLN A 177 4.79 9.46 3.99
C GLN A 177 3.33 9.74 4.36
N GLY A 178 2.36 9.11 3.69
CA GLY A 178 0.95 9.23 4.02
C GLY A 178 0.64 8.75 5.44
N SER A 179 1.32 7.71 5.93
CA SER A 179 1.18 7.24 7.32
C SER A 179 1.73 8.28 8.31
N THR A 180 2.81 8.98 7.97
CA THR A 180 3.38 10.04 8.83
C THR A 180 2.45 11.25 8.89
N GLU A 181 1.88 11.65 7.75
CA GLU A 181 0.88 12.72 7.68
C GLU A 181 -0.38 12.34 8.47
N GLN A 182 -0.87 11.11 8.31
CA GLN A 182 -2.00 10.58 9.06
C GLN A 182 -1.74 10.54 10.56
N ALA A 183 -0.51 10.22 11.01
CA ALA A 183 -0.14 10.26 12.42
C ALA A 183 -0.26 11.68 12.98
N SER A 184 0.30 12.66 12.29
CA SER A 184 0.20 14.08 12.67
C SER A 184 -1.26 14.55 12.76
N SER A 185 -2.08 14.24 11.75
CA SER A 185 -3.51 14.58 11.79
C SER A 185 -4.25 13.87 12.94
N THR A 186 -3.88 12.63 13.25
CA THR A 186 -4.46 11.88 14.36
C THR A 186 -4.12 12.52 15.71
N GLU A 187 -2.89 13.00 15.88
CA GLU A 187 -2.47 13.75 17.09
C GLU A 187 -3.25 15.06 17.25
N GLU A 188 -3.42 15.84 16.17
CA GLU A 188 -4.19 17.09 16.20
C GLU A 188 -5.67 16.86 16.53
N VAL A 189 -6.27 15.82 15.95
CA VAL A 189 -7.66 15.44 16.25
C VAL A 189 -7.78 14.94 17.69
N SER A 190 -6.81 14.18 18.19
CA SER A 190 -6.77 13.73 19.59
C SER A 190 -6.76 14.93 20.56
N ALA A 191 -5.89 15.91 20.33
CA ALA A 191 -5.82 17.13 21.14
C ALA A 191 -7.15 17.92 21.08
N SER A 192 -7.75 18.01 19.90
CA SER A 192 -9.05 18.66 19.71
C SER A 192 -10.17 17.93 20.47
N MET A 193 -10.13 16.60 20.52
CA MET A 193 -11.08 15.78 21.27
C MET A 193 -10.91 15.92 22.78
N GLU A 194 -9.68 16.01 23.29
CA GLU A 194 -9.43 16.29 24.71
C GLU A 194 -9.98 17.66 25.11
N GLN A 195 -9.74 18.69 24.28
CA GLN A 195 -10.31 20.02 24.51
C GLN A 195 -11.85 20.00 24.45
N MET A 196 -12.43 19.22 23.53
CA MET A 196 -13.87 19.06 23.42
C MET A 196 -14.47 18.38 24.65
N ALA A 197 -13.85 17.31 25.15
CA ALA A 197 -14.27 16.62 26.37
C ALA A 197 -14.24 17.57 27.58
N SER A 198 -13.18 18.38 27.70
CA SER A 198 -13.07 19.42 28.74
C SER A 198 -14.21 20.44 28.66
N ASN A 199 -14.53 20.94 27.46
CA ASN A 199 -15.63 21.89 27.26
C ASN A 199 -17.00 21.27 27.58
N ILE A 200 -17.22 20.01 27.22
CA ILE A 200 -18.46 19.28 27.55
C ILE A 200 -18.58 19.12 29.07
N GLN A 201 -17.49 18.79 29.76
CA GLN A 201 -17.48 18.69 31.22
C GLN A 201 -17.79 20.03 31.88
N GLN A 202 -17.18 21.12 31.40
CA GLN A 202 -17.48 22.47 31.89
C GLN A 202 -18.95 22.86 31.65
N ASN A 203 -19.52 22.53 30.50
CA ASN A 203 -20.94 22.75 30.21
C ASN A 203 -21.85 21.96 31.16
N THR A 204 -21.47 20.71 31.46
CA THR A 204 -22.20 19.87 32.43
C THR A 204 -22.22 20.50 33.82
N ASP A 205 -21.09 21.03 34.28
CA ASP A 205 -20.99 21.66 35.60
C ASP A 205 -21.73 22.99 35.66
N ASN A 206 -21.64 23.81 34.59
CA ASN A 206 -22.40 25.05 34.45
C ASN A 206 -23.92 24.79 34.45
N ALA A 207 -24.37 23.73 33.75
CA ALA A 207 -25.77 23.34 33.73
C ALA A 207 -26.24 22.92 35.14
N ARG A 208 -25.51 22.04 35.82
CA ARG A 208 -25.83 21.66 37.22
C ARG A 208 -25.90 22.84 38.17
N GLN A 209 -24.97 23.79 38.04
CA GLN A 209 -24.99 25.01 38.85
C GLN A 209 -26.21 25.87 38.55
N THR A 210 -26.55 26.03 37.27
CA THR A 210 -27.72 26.80 36.82
C THR A 210 -29.03 26.16 37.29
N GLU A 211 -29.15 24.85 37.24
CA GLU A 211 -30.30 24.09 37.77
C GLU A 211 -30.48 24.39 39.27
N LYS A 212 -29.41 24.31 40.05
CA LYS A 212 -29.44 24.60 41.49
C LYS A 212 -29.88 26.04 41.78
N ILE A 213 -29.40 26.99 40.99
CA ILE A 213 -29.79 28.40 41.11
C ILE A 213 -31.27 28.57 40.77
N ALA A 214 -31.75 28.00 39.67
CA ALA A 214 -33.15 28.07 39.25
C ALA A 214 -34.09 27.48 40.30
N LYS A 215 -33.76 26.29 40.83
CA LYS A 215 -34.52 25.66 41.91
C LYS A 215 -34.56 26.52 43.18
N SER A 216 -33.41 27.06 43.60
CA SER A 216 -33.34 27.96 44.76
C SER A 216 -34.13 29.26 44.54
N ALA A 217 -34.11 29.81 43.32
CA ALA A 217 -34.89 31.00 42.96
C ALA A 217 -36.40 30.72 43.05
N SER A 218 -36.86 29.58 42.53
CA SER A 218 -38.25 29.12 42.62
C SER A 218 -38.71 29.00 44.09
N GLU A 219 -37.92 28.33 44.95
CA GLU A 219 -38.20 28.21 46.39
C GLU A 219 -38.28 29.58 47.10
N ARG A 220 -37.38 30.51 46.77
CA ARG A 220 -37.39 31.87 47.34
C ARG A 220 -38.61 32.67 46.88
N MET A 221 -39.04 32.52 45.62
CA MET A 221 -40.22 33.21 45.11
C MET A 221 -41.51 32.69 45.75
N ILE A 222 -41.63 31.39 46.00
CA ILE A 222 -42.76 30.82 46.75
C ILE A 222 -42.84 31.45 48.15
N LYS A 223 -41.69 31.64 48.81
CA LYS A 223 -41.65 32.32 50.11
C LYS A 223 -42.08 33.80 50.02
N VAL A 224 -41.64 34.52 48.99
CA VAL A 224 -42.06 35.92 48.74
C VAL A 224 -43.57 36.00 48.51
N GLN A 225 -44.13 35.10 47.70
CA GLN A 225 -45.57 35.02 47.44
C GLN A 225 -46.37 34.77 48.72
N SER A 226 -45.90 33.87 49.59
CA SER A 226 -46.52 33.62 50.90
C SER A 226 -46.51 34.89 51.79
N SER A 227 -45.38 35.58 51.88
CA SER A 227 -45.26 36.81 52.67
C SER A 227 -46.08 37.97 52.10
N ALA A 228 -46.19 38.08 50.78
CA ALA A 228 -47.06 39.05 50.12
C ALA A 228 -48.55 38.77 50.42
N SER A 229 -48.96 37.49 50.43
CA SER A 229 -50.32 37.08 50.83
C SER A 229 -50.65 37.43 52.29
N GLU A 230 -49.71 37.22 53.20
CA GLU A 230 -49.86 37.60 54.61
C GLU A 230 -49.95 39.12 54.80
N SER A 231 -49.14 39.87 54.06
CA SER A 231 -49.19 41.34 54.03
C SER A 231 -50.55 41.84 53.51
N LEU A 232 -51.07 41.22 52.43
CA LEU A 232 -52.39 41.54 51.88
C LEU A 232 -53.51 41.33 52.91
N SER A 233 -53.45 40.24 53.67
CA SER A 233 -54.40 39.99 54.77
C SER A 233 -54.32 41.08 55.84
N SER A 234 -53.11 41.49 56.21
CA SER A 234 -52.87 42.54 57.21
C SER A 234 -53.42 43.91 56.74
N ILE A 235 -53.19 44.28 55.47
CA ILE A 235 -53.70 45.53 54.89
C ILE A 235 -55.24 45.53 54.84
N LYS A 236 -55.87 44.40 54.49
CA LYS A 236 -57.34 44.27 54.53
C LYS A 236 -57.88 44.48 55.94
N SER A 237 -57.28 43.83 56.94
CA SER A 237 -57.65 44.04 58.34
C SER A 237 -57.45 45.48 58.80
N ILE A 238 -56.36 46.15 58.39
CA ILE A 238 -56.16 47.58 58.67
C ILE A 238 -57.28 48.41 58.05
N SER A 239 -57.62 48.18 56.78
CA SER A 239 -58.69 48.89 56.08
C SER A 239 -60.03 48.76 56.80
N GLU A 240 -60.40 47.55 57.24
CA GLU A 240 -61.60 47.29 58.03
C GLU A 240 -61.60 48.06 59.35
N LYS A 241 -60.48 48.09 60.09
CA LYS A 241 -60.37 48.86 61.34
C LYS A 241 -60.46 50.36 61.11
N ILE A 242 -59.91 50.86 60.02
CA ILE A 242 -59.98 52.28 59.66
C ILE A 242 -61.40 52.67 59.23
N GLN A 243 -62.13 51.76 58.57
CA GLN A 243 -63.55 51.97 58.25
C GLN A 243 -64.39 52.15 59.52
N ILE A 244 -64.16 51.34 60.56
CA ILE A 244 -64.79 51.53 61.87
C ILE A 244 -64.43 52.90 62.46
N ILE A 245 -63.18 53.35 62.34
CA ILE A 245 -62.74 54.68 62.80
C ILE A 245 -63.47 55.80 62.02
N ASN A 246 -63.68 55.62 60.73
CA ASN A 246 -64.44 56.55 59.89
C ASN A 246 -65.91 56.65 60.35
N ASP A 247 -66.54 55.52 60.63
CA ASP A 247 -67.90 55.47 61.17
C ASP A 247 -68.00 56.16 62.54
N ILE A 248 -67.02 55.95 63.42
CA ILE A 248 -66.93 56.65 64.71
C ILE A 248 -66.76 58.17 64.50
N ALA A 249 -65.94 58.59 63.54
CA ALA A 249 -65.78 60.01 63.21
C ALA A 249 -67.09 60.63 62.69
N TYR A 250 -67.83 59.90 61.86
CA TYR A 250 -69.15 60.33 61.39
C TYR A 250 -70.16 60.46 62.55
N GLN A 251 -70.24 59.45 63.43
CA GLN A 251 -71.10 59.51 64.63
C GLN A 251 -70.71 60.67 65.54
N THR A 252 -69.40 60.90 65.75
CA THR A 252 -68.88 62.02 66.56
C THR A 252 -69.27 63.37 65.95
N ASN A 253 -69.23 63.49 64.62
CA ASN A 253 -69.64 64.69 63.91
C ASN A 253 -71.14 64.99 64.09
N ILE A 254 -72.00 63.96 64.05
CA ILE A 254 -73.45 64.09 64.31
C ILE A 254 -73.71 64.45 65.79
N LEU A 255 -73.02 63.83 66.73
CA LEU A 255 -73.10 64.16 68.16
C LEU A 255 -72.69 65.61 68.43
N ALA A 256 -71.59 66.06 67.82
CA ALA A 256 -71.11 67.44 67.94
C ALA A 256 -72.08 68.45 67.30
N LEU A 257 -72.70 68.10 66.18
CA LEU A 257 -73.76 68.91 65.57
C LEU A 257 -74.97 69.04 66.51
N ASN A 258 -75.45 67.93 67.08
CA ASN A 258 -76.56 67.94 68.04
C ASN A 258 -76.21 68.78 69.28
N ALA A 259 -74.99 68.67 69.79
CA ALA A 259 -74.51 69.50 70.90
C ALA A 259 -74.44 70.99 70.55
N ALA A 260 -74.03 71.34 69.32
CA ALA A 260 -74.03 72.72 68.85
C ALA A 260 -75.45 73.30 68.72
N VAL A 261 -76.43 72.50 68.26
CA VAL A 261 -77.85 72.89 68.21
C VAL A 261 -78.40 73.13 69.62
N GLU A 262 -78.12 72.23 70.57
CA GLU A 262 -78.62 72.37 71.93
C GLU A 262 -77.95 73.54 72.67
N ALA A 263 -76.66 73.80 72.41
CA ALA A 263 -75.95 74.98 72.90
C ALA A 263 -76.53 76.29 72.34
N ALA A 264 -76.94 76.32 71.07
CA ALA A 264 -77.65 77.46 70.48
C ALA A 264 -79.04 77.66 71.11
N ARG A 265 -79.72 76.56 71.46
CA ARG A 265 -81.02 76.56 72.14
C ARG A 265 -80.97 77.09 73.57
N ALA A 266 -79.85 76.88 74.27
CA ALA A 266 -79.60 77.36 75.64
C ALA A 266 -79.20 78.87 75.72
N GLY A 267 -79.07 79.57 74.60
CA GLY A 267 -78.82 81.02 74.55
C GLY A 267 -77.48 81.44 75.18
N GLU A 268 -77.50 82.46 76.05
CA GLU A 268 -76.29 83.00 76.71
C GLU A 268 -75.52 81.96 77.55
N HIS A 269 -76.22 80.98 78.16
CA HIS A 269 -75.60 79.94 78.98
C HIS A 269 -74.89 78.85 78.17
N GLY A 270 -75.16 78.73 76.86
CA GLY A 270 -74.60 77.72 75.98
C GLY A 270 -73.33 78.13 75.23
N LYS A 271 -72.89 79.39 75.32
CA LYS A 271 -71.77 79.94 74.51
C LYS A 271 -70.47 79.14 74.62
N GLY A 272 -70.08 78.72 75.83
CA GLY A 272 -68.88 77.90 76.05
C GLY A 272 -69.00 76.49 75.45
N PHE A 273 -70.18 75.87 75.58
CA PHE A 273 -70.47 74.55 75.01
C PHE A 273 -70.50 74.58 73.48
N ALA A 274 -71.00 75.65 72.87
CA ALA A 274 -71.03 75.82 71.41
C ALA A 274 -69.61 75.81 70.81
N VAL A 275 -68.64 76.45 71.47
CA VAL A 275 -67.24 76.48 71.02
C VAL A 275 -66.61 75.09 71.10
N VAL A 276 -66.82 74.37 72.20
CA VAL A 276 -66.32 72.98 72.34
C VAL A 276 -66.97 72.06 71.30
N ALA A 277 -68.27 72.18 71.07
CA ALA A 277 -68.98 71.40 70.06
C ALA A 277 -68.44 71.68 68.64
N ALA A 278 -68.15 72.94 68.31
CA ALA A 278 -67.54 73.31 67.03
C ALA A 278 -66.12 72.73 66.86
N GLU A 279 -65.30 72.72 67.92
CA GLU A 279 -63.95 72.15 67.87
C GLU A 279 -63.98 70.61 67.77
N VAL A 280 -64.88 69.94 68.49
CA VAL A 280 -65.10 68.49 68.38
C VAL A 280 -65.57 68.12 66.97
N ARG A 281 -66.47 68.92 66.38
CA ARG A 281 -66.93 68.74 65.00
C ARG A 281 -65.79 68.85 64.01
N LYS A 282 -64.96 69.88 64.13
CA LYS A 282 -63.77 70.10 63.28
C LYS A 282 -62.76 68.95 63.41
N LEU A 283 -62.55 68.44 64.62
CA LEU A 283 -61.69 67.28 64.86
C LEU A 283 -62.26 66.00 64.23
N ALA A 284 -63.57 65.79 64.30
CA ALA A 284 -64.25 64.66 63.68
C ALA A 284 -64.16 64.72 62.14
N GLU A 285 -64.35 65.89 61.54
CA GLU A 285 -64.17 66.12 60.09
C GLU A 285 -62.73 65.83 59.66
N ARG A 286 -61.75 66.29 60.43
CA ARG A 286 -60.33 66.01 60.16
C ARG A 286 -60.00 64.51 60.27
N ARG A 287 -60.54 63.81 61.29
CA ARG A 287 -60.39 62.35 61.44
C ARG A 287 -60.97 61.59 60.25
N LYS A 288 -62.15 62.00 59.77
CA LYS A 288 -62.78 61.41 58.59
C LYS A 288 -61.90 61.54 57.35
N ILE A 289 -61.39 62.75 57.07
CA ILE A 289 -60.50 62.98 55.92
C ILE A 289 -59.26 62.08 55.99
N SER A 290 -58.62 61.96 57.16
CA SER A 290 -57.48 61.06 57.33
C SER A 290 -57.84 59.59 57.18
N ALA A 291 -59.00 59.15 57.68
CA ALA A 291 -59.48 57.78 57.50
C ALA A 291 -59.75 57.47 56.02
N ASP A 292 -60.40 58.38 55.29
CA ASP A 292 -60.64 58.26 53.84
C ASP A 292 -59.32 58.14 53.05
N GLN A 293 -58.29 58.92 53.43
CA GLN A 293 -56.96 58.85 52.83
C GLN A 293 -56.28 57.49 53.09
N ILE A 294 -56.36 56.96 54.31
CA ILE A 294 -55.79 55.65 54.65
C ILE A 294 -56.53 54.52 53.91
N ILE A 295 -57.86 54.58 53.80
CA ILE A 295 -58.65 53.58 53.05
C ILE A 295 -58.25 53.60 51.57
N SER A 296 -58.11 54.79 50.98
CA SER A 296 -57.65 54.94 49.60
C SER A 296 -56.25 54.33 49.40
N LEU A 297 -55.32 54.62 50.31
CA LEU A 297 -53.96 54.06 50.28
C LEU A 297 -53.95 52.54 50.47
N ALA A 298 -54.77 52.01 51.37
CA ALA A 298 -54.92 50.57 51.59
C ALA A 298 -55.47 49.88 50.35
N LYS A 299 -56.47 50.47 49.68
CA LYS A 299 -57.03 49.95 48.42
C LYS A 299 -55.97 49.89 47.32
N SER A 300 -55.21 50.98 47.13
CA SER A 300 -54.11 51.01 46.16
C SER A 300 -53.03 49.97 46.49
N SER A 301 -52.69 49.80 47.77
CA SER A 301 -51.71 48.77 48.21
C SER A 301 -52.20 47.35 47.93
N VAL A 302 -53.50 47.08 48.10
CA VAL A 302 -54.13 45.80 47.76
C VAL A 302 -54.05 45.52 46.26
N GLU A 303 -54.34 46.52 45.42
CA GLU A 303 -54.25 46.39 43.96
C GLU A 303 -52.82 46.04 43.51
N VAL A 304 -51.81 46.81 43.96
CA VAL A 304 -50.40 46.57 43.63
C VAL A 304 -49.91 45.20 44.12
N THR A 305 -50.31 44.79 45.33
CA THR A 305 -49.89 43.50 45.89
C THR A 305 -50.53 42.31 45.15
N ASN A 306 -51.79 42.45 44.71
CA ASN A 306 -52.44 41.43 43.90
C ASN A 306 -51.79 41.28 42.52
N GLU A 307 -51.45 42.41 41.88
CA GLU A 307 -50.72 42.40 40.61
C GLU A 307 -49.36 41.70 40.76
N ALA A 308 -48.59 42.04 41.80
CA ALA A 308 -47.33 41.37 42.10
C ALA A 308 -47.50 39.85 42.35
N ASN A 309 -48.56 39.45 43.08
CA ASN A 309 -48.87 38.03 43.29
C ASN A 309 -49.24 37.29 42.00
N SER A 310 -49.93 37.95 41.07
CA SER A 310 -50.24 37.38 39.75
C SER A 310 -48.97 37.14 38.94
N LEU A 311 -48.10 38.15 38.87
CA LEU A 311 -46.82 38.04 38.16
C LEU A 311 -45.92 36.96 38.75
N LEU A 312 -45.86 36.84 40.09
CA LEU A 312 -45.13 35.75 40.75
C LEU A 312 -45.74 34.37 40.44
N GLY A 313 -47.06 34.29 40.34
CA GLY A 313 -47.78 33.06 39.97
C GLY A 313 -47.47 32.58 38.55
N GLU A 314 -47.16 33.49 37.63
CA GLU A 314 -46.72 33.18 36.26
C GLU A 314 -45.22 32.87 36.20
N LEU A 315 -44.40 33.61 36.94
CA LEU A 315 -42.93 33.50 36.91
C LEU A 315 -42.39 32.20 37.52
N ILE A 316 -43.01 31.69 38.60
CA ILE A 316 -42.58 30.44 39.25
C ILE A 316 -42.64 29.24 38.27
N PRO A 317 -43.74 29.00 37.54
CA PRO A 317 -43.79 28.00 36.47
C PRO A 317 -42.69 28.16 35.41
N GLU A 318 -42.39 29.39 34.97
CA GLU A 318 -41.34 29.65 33.97
C GLU A 318 -39.96 29.25 34.48
N ILE A 319 -39.62 29.58 35.73
CA ILE A 319 -38.33 29.20 36.34
C ILE A 319 -38.21 27.69 36.50
N ASN A 320 -39.30 27.01 36.86
CA ASN A 320 -39.30 25.54 36.91
C ASN A 320 -39.09 24.95 35.52
N LYS A 321 -39.68 25.54 34.47
CA LYS A 321 -39.44 25.13 33.08
C LYS A 321 -37.98 25.36 32.67
N THR A 322 -37.38 26.48 33.05
CA THR A 322 -35.93 26.71 32.86
C THR A 322 -35.10 25.64 33.56
N SER A 323 -35.43 25.27 34.79
CA SER A 323 -34.75 24.19 35.51
C SER A 323 -34.84 22.85 34.77
N MET A 324 -36.00 22.51 34.20
CA MET A 324 -36.18 21.29 33.39
C MET A 324 -35.32 21.31 32.12
N LEU A 325 -35.29 22.42 31.39
CA LEU A 325 -34.47 22.55 30.19
C LEU A 325 -32.97 22.41 30.51
N VAL A 326 -32.54 22.93 31.66
CA VAL A 326 -31.14 22.80 32.12
C VAL A 326 -30.81 21.34 32.53
N GLN A 327 -31.78 20.59 33.07
CA GLN A 327 -31.62 19.15 33.29
C GLN A 327 -31.46 18.39 31.97
N GLU A 328 -32.23 18.73 30.94
CA GLU A 328 -32.07 18.15 29.59
C GLU A 328 -30.67 18.45 29.02
N ILE A 329 -30.16 19.67 29.17
CA ILE A 329 -28.78 20.03 28.77
C ILE A 329 -27.75 19.18 29.52
N THR A 330 -27.96 18.94 30.82
CA THR A 330 -27.06 18.11 31.63
C THR A 330 -27.05 16.66 31.13
N ALA A 331 -28.23 16.09 30.85
CA ALA A 331 -28.35 14.74 30.32
C ALA A 331 -27.69 14.61 28.94
N ALA A 332 -27.94 15.56 28.04
CA ALA A 332 -27.33 15.60 26.71
C ALA A 332 -25.80 15.76 26.79
N SER A 333 -25.30 16.56 27.73
CA SER A 333 -23.84 16.75 27.92
C SER A 333 -23.16 15.48 28.43
N ILE A 334 -23.81 14.69 29.30
CA ILE A 334 -23.31 13.39 29.74
C ILE A 334 -23.23 12.41 28.56
N GLU A 335 -24.24 12.39 27.70
CA GLU A 335 -24.25 11.57 26.48
C GLU A 335 -23.17 12.01 25.48
N GLN A 336 -22.98 13.32 25.29
CA GLN A 336 -21.90 13.88 24.48
C GLN A 336 -20.51 13.49 25.01
N ASN A 337 -20.34 13.48 26.34
CA ASN A 337 -19.08 13.08 26.96
C ASN A 337 -18.76 11.59 26.65
N ALA A 338 -19.75 10.71 26.81
CA ALA A 338 -19.62 9.30 26.41
C ALA A 338 -19.34 9.14 24.91
N GLY A 339 -19.95 9.96 24.05
CA GLY A 339 -19.66 10.00 22.62
C GLY A 339 -18.23 10.46 22.32
N ALA A 340 -17.73 11.47 23.05
CA ALA A 340 -16.35 11.95 22.92
C ALA A 340 -15.33 10.86 23.31
N ASP A 341 -15.60 10.12 24.39
CA ASP A 341 -14.78 8.97 24.79
C ASP A 341 -14.75 7.86 23.72
N GLN A 342 -15.88 7.59 23.07
CA GLN A 342 -15.93 6.61 21.97
C GLN A 342 -15.11 7.06 20.77
N VAL A 343 -15.21 8.34 20.39
CA VAL A 343 -14.40 8.92 19.32
C VAL A 343 -12.92 8.86 19.68
N ASN A 344 -12.54 9.15 20.93
CA ASN A 344 -11.16 9.06 21.39
C ASN A 344 -10.60 7.63 21.28
N ASN A 345 -11.40 6.63 21.64
CA ASN A 345 -11.01 5.22 21.44
C ASN A 345 -10.84 4.86 19.96
N ALA A 346 -11.68 5.38 19.06
CA ALA A 346 -11.53 5.19 17.62
C ALA A 346 -10.24 5.84 17.08
N ILE A 347 -9.85 7.01 17.62
CA ILE A 347 -8.58 7.68 17.30
C ILE A 347 -7.38 6.82 17.72
N LEU A 348 -7.42 6.18 18.90
CA LEU A 348 -6.37 5.25 19.33
C LEU A 348 -6.25 4.02 18.40
N GLN A 349 -7.38 3.51 17.92
CA GLN A 349 -7.38 2.43 16.92
C GLN A 349 -6.81 2.90 15.58
N LEU A 350 -7.17 4.10 15.13
CA LEU A 350 -6.59 4.72 13.93
C LEU A 350 -5.08 4.86 14.05
N ASN A 351 -4.56 5.31 15.21
CA ASN A 351 -3.11 5.39 15.46
C ASN A 351 -2.43 4.02 15.31
N THR A 352 -3.06 2.95 15.83
CA THR A 352 -2.54 1.58 15.67
C THR A 352 -2.46 1.17 14.21
N VAL A 353 -3.50 1.46 13.41
CA VAL A 353 -3.51 1.19 11.97
C VAL A 353 -2.45 2.02 11.25
N THR A 354 -2.29 3.30 11.61
CA THR A 354 -1.25 4.18 11.05
C THR A 354 0.16 3.61 11.29
N GLN A 355 0.44 3.13 12.50
CA GLN A 355 1.73 2.49 12.81
C GLN A 355 1.92 1.18 12.03
N SER A 356 0.86 0.37 11.88
CA SER A 356 0.90 -0.85 11.06
C SER A 356 1.17 -0.53 9.59
N ASN A 357 0.60 0.54 9.05
CA ASN A 357 0.84 0.97 7.67
C ASN A 357 2.28 1.43 7.48
N ALA A 358 2.85 2.17 8.44
CA ALA A 358 4.24 2.59 8.40
C ALA A 358 5.20 1.38 8.41
N ALA A 359 4.95 0.39 9.29
CA ALA A 359 5.73 -0.85 9.34
C ALA A 359 5.60 -1.66 8.04
N ALA A 360 4.38 -1.80 7.51
CA ALA A 360 4.14 -2.49 6.25
C ALA A 360 4.82 -1.79 5.07
N ALA A 361 4.87 -0.45 5.07
CA ALA A 361 5.60 0.31 4.06
C ALA A 361 7.11 0.03 4.11
N GLU A 362 7.70 -0.06 5.29
CA GLU A 362 9.13 -0.39 5.47
C GLU A 362 9.45 -1.83 5.01
N GLU A 363 8.58 -2.79 5.33
CA GLU A 363 8.70 -4.17 4.88
C GLU A 363 8.55 -4.29 3.35
N LEU A 364 7.60 -3.56 2.75
CA LEU A 364 7.42 -3.50 1.30
C LEU A 364 8.63 -2.86 0.60
N ALA A 365 9.22 -1.81 1.18
CA ALA A 365 10.43 -1.20 0.64
C ALA A 365 11.59 -2.21 0.61
N THR A 366 11.81 -2.91 1.72
CA THR A 366 12.84 -3.95 1.84
C THR A 366 12.62 -5.09 0.85
N SER A 367 11.39 -5.59 0.75
CA SER A 367 11.01 -6.64 -0.20
C SER A 367 11.23 -6.20 -1.66
N SER A 368 10.94 -4.93 -1.96
CA SER A 368 11.17 -4.36 -3.29
C SER A 368 12.66 -4.30 -3.65
N GLU A 369 13.50 -3.90 -2.70
CA GLU A 369 14.96 -3.89 -2.90
C GLU A 369 15.50 -5.31 -3.13
N GLU A 370 15.00 -6.30 -2.38
CA GLU A 370 15.38 -7.70 -2.56
C GLU A 370 14.94 -8.23 -3.94
N MET A 371 13.71 -7.95 -4.37
CA MET A 371 13.21 -8.35 -5.69
C MET A 371 14.01 -7.70 -6.82
N ALA A 372 14.39 -6.43 -6.68
CA ALA A 372 15.27 -5.75 -7.63
C ALA A 372 16.66 -6.41 -7.69
N GLY A 373 17.21 -6.80 -6.53
CA GLY A 373 18.44 -7.58 -6.44
C GLY A 373 18.35 -8.94 -7.14
N GLN A 374 17.25 -9.68 -6.93
CA GLN A 374 17.01 -10.97 -7.59
C GLN A 374 16.89 -10.83 -9.11
N ALA A 375 16.24 -9.76 -9.59
CA ALA A 375 16.17 -9.46 -11.02
C ALA A 375 17.56 -9.23 -11.62
N GLU A 376 18.45 -8.54 -10.91
CA GLU A 376 19.82 -8.32 -11.35
C GLU A 376 20.66 -9.61 -11.35
N ILE A 377 20.47 -10.47 -10.34
CA ILE A 377 21.09 -11.81 -10.30
C ILE A 377 20.63 -12.66 -11.51
N LEU A 378 19.33 -12.63 -11.85
CA LEU A 378 18.80 -13.32 -13.03
C LEU A 378 19.45 -12.80 -14.32
N LYS A 379 19.50 -11.48 -14.50
CA LYS A 379 20.17 -10.84 -15.65
C LYS A 379 21.64 -11.23 -15.74
N SER A 380 22.37 -11.20 -14.63
CA SER A 380 23.78 -11.59 -14.57
C SER A 380 23.99 -13.07 -14.91
N SER A 381 23.10 -13.95 -14.43
CA SER A 381 23.19 -15.40 -14.68
C SER A 381 23.01 -15.76 -16.15
N ILE A 382 22.20 -15.01 -16.89
CA ILE A 382 21.99 -15.23 -18.33
C ILE A 382 22.86 -14.34 -19.23
N ALA A 383 23.61 -13.39 -18.66
CA ALA A 383 24.55 -12.53 -19.40
C ALA A 383 25.68 -13.32 -20.08
N TYR A 384 25.90 -14.58 -19.66
CA TYR A 384 26.77 -15.53 -20.35
C TYR A 384 26.29 -15.82 -21.78
N PHE A 385 24.97 -15.88 -22.01
CA PHE A 385 24.39 -16.15 -23.31
C PHE A 385 24.28 -14.87 -24.14
N ARG A 386 24.95 -14.85 -25.29
CA ARG A 386 24.84 -13.81 -26.30
C ARG A 386 23.63 -14.10 -27.18
N THR A 387 22.57 -13.31 -27.00
CA THR A 387 21.37 -13.36 -27.84
C THR A 387 21.27 -12.12 -28.73
N ASN A 388 20.39 -12.18 -29.73
CA ASN A 388 20.07 -11.05 -30.60
C ASN A 388 19.52 -9.84 -29.82
N ALA A 389 18.89 -10.04 -28.65
CA ALA A 389 18.40 -8.95 -27.80
C ALA A 389 19.53 -8.20 -27.08
N ALA A 390 20.50 -8.91 -26.50
CA ALA A 390 21.66 -8.31 -25.83
C ALA A 390 22.57 -7.51 -26.79
N ALA A 391 22.69 -7.95 -28.05
CA ALA A 391 23.40 -7.22 -29.10
C ALA A 391 22.74 -5.88 -29.48
N LYS A 392 21.41 -5.75 -29.36
CA LYS A 392 20.69 -4.50 -29.61
C LYS A 392 20.84 -3.47 -28.50
N GLU A 393 20.92 -3.89 -27.23
CA GLU A 393 21.14 -2.96 -26.10
C GLU A 393 22.58 -2.46 -26.02
N SER A 394 23.58 -3.29 -26.34
CA SER A 394 25.00 -2.88 -26.35
C SER A 394 25.35 -1.84 -27.43
N GLY A 395 24.46 -1.60 -28.40
CA GLY A 395 24.60 -0.56 -29.42
C GLY A 395 24.18 0.85 -28.97
N PHE A 396 23.54 0.99 -27.80
CA PHE A 396 23.03 2.27 -27.29
C PHE A 396 23.35 2.46 -25.81
N ARG A 397 24.62 2.70 -25.47
CA ARG A 397 25.00 3.51 -24.29
C ARG A 397 26.49 3.85 -24.30
N LYS A 398 26.84 4.96 -24.97
CA LYS A 398 27.93 5.79 -24.47
C LYS A 398 27.40 6.45 -23.19
N PRO A 399 28.07 6.31 -22.03
CA PRO A 399 27.65 7.03 -20.84
C PRO A 399 27.93 8.52 -21.07
N ALA A 400 26.86 9.31 -21.18
CA ALA A 400 26.95 10.74 -20.99
C ALA A 400 27.40 10.96 -19.53
N LYS A 401 28.59 11.52 -19.34
CA LYS A 401 29.04 12.03 -18.05
C LYS A 401 28.16 13.22 -17.67
N THR A 402 27.01 12.97 -17.05
CA THR A 402 26.33 13.96 -16.23
C THR A 402 26.73 13.71 -14.79
N ALA A 403 27.74 14.47 -14.35
CA ALA A 403 28.07 14.61 -12.94
C ALA A 403 26.86 15.23 -12.23
N HIS A 404 25.98 14.40 -11.68
CA HIS A 404 25.07 14.84 -10.64
C HIS A 404 25.87 14.89 -9.35
N LYS A 405 26.31 16.11 -8.99
CA LYS A 405 26.78 16.41 -7.64
C LYS A 405 25.62 16.10 -6.70
N TYR A 406 25.77 15.04 -5.91
CA TYR A 406 25.04 14.91 -4.65
C TYR A 406 25.47 16.08 -3.76
N ASP A 407 24.60 17.07 -3.63
CA ASP A 407 24.69 18.01 -2.52
C ASP A 407 24.26 17.25 -1.26
N LYS A 408 25.25 16.92 -0.43
CA LYS A 408 25.03 16.60 0.98
C LYS A 408 24.53 17.86 1.67
N HIS A 409 23.22 18.06 1.73
CA HIS A 409 22.63 18.77 2.86
C HIS A 409 22.41 17.78 4.00
N SER A 410 23.50 17.46 4.68
CA SER A 410 23.48 17.10 6.09
C SER A 410 23.29 18.38 6.89
N ASP A 411 22.03 18.72 7.17
CA ASP A 411 21.67 19.60 8.28
C ASP A 411 20.39 19.05 8.92
N VAL A 412 20.50 17.82 9.45
CA VAL A 412 19.67 17.43 10.61
C VAL A 412 20.25 18.21 11.80
N LYS A 413 19.89 19.49 11.88
CA LYS A 413 20.03 20.24 13.12
C LYS A 413 19.00 19.69 14.09
N ALA A 414 19.55 18.95 15.06
CA ALA A 414 19.09 18.79 16.42
C ALA A 414 17.93 19.71 16.85
N ALA A 415 16.92 19.06 17.40
CA ALA A 415 16.10 19.53 18.51
C ALA A 415 15.50 20.93 18.37
N ALA A 416 14.23 20.97 17.99
CA ALA A 416 13.32 22.00 18.46
C ALA A 416 13.31 21.98 19.99
N THR A 417 14.18 22.77 20.60
CA THR A 417 14.08 23.13 22.01
C THR A 417 13.02 24.22 22.07
N ILE A 418 11.78 23.81 22.29
CA ILE A 418 10.71 24.72 22.69
C ILE A 418 11.14 25.28 24.05
N LYS A 419 11.58 26.55 24.07
CA LYS A 419 11.66 27.32 25.30
C LYS A 419 10.24 27.68 25.71
N LEU A 420 9.69 26.92 26.65
CA LEU A 420 8.70 27.43 27.57
C LEU A 420 9.43 28.40 28.51
N ASP A 421 9.37 29.69 28.22
CA ASP A 421 9.55 30.69 29.28
C ASP A 421 8.22 30.74 30.04
N ASP A 422 8.16 30.01 31.15
CA ASP A 422 7.23 30.23 32.24
C ASP A 422 7.47 31.64 32.81
N ASP A 423 6.57 32.58 32.51
CA ASP A 423 6.35 33.74 33.39
C ASP A 423 5.02 33.55 34.13
N PRO A 424 5.04 33.06 35.39
CA PRO A 424 3.85 32.94 36.21
C PRO A 424 3.59 34.28 36.90
N GLY A 425 3.13 35.29 36.16
CA GLY A 425 2.83 36.56 36.82
C GLY A 425 2.53 37.76 35.97
N LYS A 426 1.34 37.78 35.35
CA LYS A 426 0.38 38.91 35.27
C LYS A 426 -0.36 38.84 33.93
N ASP A 427 -1.63 38.47 34.00
CA ASP A 427 -2.70 39.18 33.30
C ASP A 427 -4.04 38.70 33.88
N ASN A 428 -4.39 39.32 35.00
CA ASN A 428 -5.77 39.44 35.41
C ASN A 428 -6.42 40.44 34.45
N ASP A 429 -7.17 39.96 33.46
CA ASP A 429 -8.34 40.67 32.93
C ASP A 429 -9.08 39.78 31.92
N PHE A 430 -9.85 38.83 32.43
CA PHE A 430 -11.02 38.33 31.71
C PHE A 430 -12.22 38.36 32.64
N VAL A 431 -12.97 39.46 32.52
CA VAL A 431 -14.27 39.66 33.15
C VAL A 431 -15.26 38.68 32.54
N ARG A 432 -15.76 37.76 33.38
CA ARG A 432 -16.92 36.92 33.09
C ARG A 432 -18.17 37.79 33.06
N TYR A 433 -18.96 37.66 32.00
CA TYR A 433 -20.39 37.95 32.00
C TYR A 433 -21.18 36.65 32.06
#